data_AF-A0A4E0QKA4-F1
#
_entry.id   AF-A0A4E0QKA4-F1
#
_cell.length_a   1.000
_cell.length_b   1.000
_cell.length_c   1.000
_cell.angle_alpha   90.00
_cell.angle_beta   90.00
_cell.angle_gamma   90.00
#
_symmetry.space_group_name_H-M   'P 1'
#
loop_
_entity.id
_entity.type
_entity.pdbx_description
1 polymer ?
#
loop_
_entity_poly.entity_id
_entity_poly.type
_entity_poly.pdbx_seq_one_letter_code
_entity_poly.pdbx_strand_id
1 'polypeptide(L)'
;QDLDEIRIEKGTYECNGLEIPSSKTFKHGIKVSGGWDSGFKKQSDDAAVTVFDGGAKRIDGIENSGQCEEAGGIWEAPGSWERPQCYQEKPTKLGILTVSADGSVAIEGLSFQNGYSRNGGTIYGNGKVSIANCIFINNSAFVGGAVYNSGNITNSTFSNNSASENGGAVYCSATIINSTFTQNIAENGGAIFCEKSGKSTIVNSTIVNNNGGGFYGKGTILNTIFAQNKAGEEANDITPFNGDLHVDYTLVNNISGALDLGTHIIMGEPRFVDAENGDFHLRSDSPAIDVGDDSVVEVEVDLDGNPRIVGGAIDLGAFERQ
;
A
#
# COMPACT_ATOMS: atom_id res chain seq x y z
N GLN A 1 -1.57 27.42 5.87
CA GLN A 1 -1.70 27.88 4.47
C GLN A 1 -1.75 26.64 3.63
N ASP A 2 -2.68 26.60 2.68
CA ASP A 2 -2.90 25.44 1.83
C ASP A 2 -1.72 25.26 0.86
N LEU A 3 -1.48 24.01 0.45
CA LEU A 3 -0.46 23.64 -0.53
C LEU A 3 -0.73 24.32 -1.88
N ASP A 4 0.32 24.58 -2.66
CA ASP A 4 0.14 24.84 -4.09
C ASP A 4 -0.40 23.56 -4.75
N GLU A 5 -1.35 23.64 -5.69
CA GLU A 5 -2.04 22.44 -6.22
C GLU A 5 -1.86 22.26 -7.74
N ILE A 6 -1.44 21.06 -8.13
CA ILE A 6 -1.54 20.53 -9.49
C ILE A 6 -2.78 19.64 -9.57
N ARG A 7 -3.74 20.04 -10.40
CA ARG A 7 -4.98 19.30 -10.65
C ARG A 7 -4.84 18.50 -11.94
N ILE A 8 -5.16 17.22 -11.88
CA ILE A 8 -5.11 16.30 -13.01
C ILE A 8 -6.54 15.92 -13.40
N GLU A 9 -6.86 16.10 -14.67
CA GLU A 9 -8.15 15.71 -15.23
C GLU A 9 -8.34 14.18 -15.15
N LYS A 10 -9.59 13.72 -15.19
CA LYS A 10 -9.91 12.31 -15.37
C LYS A 10 -9.30 11.78 -16.66
N GLY A 11 -8.70 10.60 -16.59
CA GLY A 11 -8.06 9.97 -17.73
C GLY A 11 -6.96 9.00 -17.35
N THR A 12 -6.45 8.28 -18.35
CA THR A 12 -5.27 7.43 -18.21
C THR A 12 -4.10 8.09 -18.90
N TYR A 13 -3.00 8.25 -18.17
CA TYR A 13 -1.80 8.93 -18.60
C TYR A 13 -0.65 7.93 -18.63
N GLU A 14 -0.03 7.76 -19.79
CA GLU A 14 1.24 7.05 -19.89
C GLU A 14 2.33 7.91 -19.24
N CYS A 15 2.73 7.52 -18.04
CA CYS A 15 3.61 8.30 -17.20
C CYS A 15 5.05 7.84 -17.36
N ASN A 16 5.90 8.79 -17.69
CA ASN A 16 7.31 8.55 -18.04
C ASN A 16 8.26 9.25 -17.06
N GLY A 17 7.75 9.62 -15.89
CA GLY A 17 8.43 10.42 -14.89
C GLY A 17 7.80 11.81 -14.71
N LEU A 18 7.30 12.05 -13.50
CA LEU A 18 7.05 13.35 -12.92
C LEU A 18 8.14 13.56 -11.85
N GLU A 19 9.00 14.56 -12.06
CA GLU A 19 10.02 14.93 -11.08
C GLU A 19 9.61 16.23 -10.41
N ILE A 20 9.56 16.24 -9.07
CA ILE A 20 9.47 17.48 -8.30
C ILE A 20 10.90 17.90 -7.96
N PRO A 21 11.51 18.85 -8.69
CA PRO A 21 12.93 19.13 -8.56
C PRO A 21 13.21 19.93 -7.28
N SER A 22 14.35 19.67 -6.63
CA SER A 22 14.82 20.42 -5.45
C SER A 22 15.02 21.92 -5.72
N SER A 23 15.21 22.31 -6.97
CA SER A 23 15.37 23.71 -7.38
C SER A 23 14.07 24.52 -7.38
N LYS A 24 12.91 23.86 -7.26
CA LYS A 24 11.60 24.51 -7.16
C LYS A 24 11.17 24.53 -5.70
N THR A 25 11.13 25.73 -5.11
CA THR A 25 10.63 25.91 -3.75
C THR A 25 9.13 26.22 -3.78
N PHE A 26 8.32 25.27 -3.31
CA PHE A 26 6.91 25.51 -3.00
C PHE A 26 6.84 25.91 -1.53
N LYS A 27 6.59 27.19 -1.25
CA LYS A 27 6.67 27.76 0.11
C LYS A 27 5.83 26.98 1.13
N HIS A 28 4.74 26.38 0.69
CA HIS A 28 3.84 25.59 1.54
C HIS A 28 3.89 24.08 1.25
N GLY A 29 4.64 23.64 0.23
CA GLY A 29 4.59 22.29 -0.37
C GLY A 29 3.66 22.23 -1.59
N ILE A 30 3.63 21.09 -2.29
CA ILE A 30 2.78 20.88 -3.48
C ILE A 30 1.79 19.73 -3.25
N LYS A 31 0.53 19.89 -3.66
CA LYS A 31 -0.46 18.83 -3.78
C LYS A 31 -0.62 18.43 -5.24
N VAL A 32 -0.65 17.14 -5.53
CA VAL A 32 -1.03 16.58 -6.83
C VAL A 32 -2.32 15.81 -6.62
N SER A 33 -3.41 16.28 -7.23
CA SER A 33 -4.75 15.72 -7.04
C SER A 33 -5.37 15.24 -8.35
N GLY A 34 -5.95 14.05 -8.34
CA GLY A 34 -6.68 13.46 -9.47
C GLY A 34 -8.19 13.64 -9.38
N GLY A 35 -8.89 13.18 -10.41
CA GLY A 35 -10.36 13.12 -10.46
C GLY A 35 -11.04 14.39 -10.96
N TRP A 36 -10.32 15.36 -11.50
CA TRP A 36 -10.91 16.64 -11.92
C TRP A 36 -11.66 16.53 -13.25
N ASP A 37 -12.81 17.21 -13.35
CA ASP A 37 -13.46 17.42 -14.65
C ASP A 37 -12.65 18.34 -15.58
N SER A 38 -12.99 18.38 -16.86
CA SER A 38 -12.30 19.22 -17.88
C SER A 38 -12.31 20.72 -17.57
N GLY A 39 -13.19 21.16 -16.67
CA GLY A 39 -13.25 22.53 -16.16
C GLY A 39 -12.43 22.78 -14.90
N PHE A 40 -11.85 21.75 -14.28
CA PHE A 40 -11.17 21.78 -12.98
C PHE A 40 -12.01 22.40 -11.85
N LYS A 41 -13.33 22.15 -11.89
CA LYS A 41 -14.32 22.68 -10.94
C LYS A 41 -14.84 21.63 -9.98
N LYS A 42 -14.92 20.37 -10.40
CA LYS A 42 -15.40 19.27 -9.58
C LYS A 42 -14.38 18.14 -9.55
N GLN A 43 -14.06 17.66 -8.37
CA GLN A 43 -13.21 16.50 -8.12
C GLN A 43 -14.10 15.26 -7.90
N SER A 44 -13.60 14.10 -8.33
CA SER A 44 -14.17 12.78 -8.03
C SER A 44 -13.57 12.25 -6.75
N ASP A 45 -14.37 11.57 -5.92
CA ASP A 45 -13.85 10.84 -4.76
C ASP A 45 -13.29 9.45 -5.16
N ASP A 46 -13.62 8.98 -6.36
CA ASP A 46 -13.08 7.76 -6.94
C ASP A 46 -11.64 8.00 -7.47
N ALA A 47 -10.65 7.39 -6.83
CA ALA A 47 -9.24 7.48 -7.25
C ALA A 47 -8.95 6.74 -8.55
N ALA A 48 -9.81 5.81 -8.98
CA ALA A 48 -9.60 5.00 -10.19
C ALA A 48 -9.80 5.80 -11.49
N VAL A 49 -10.43 6.99 -11.45
CA VAL A 49 -10.72 7.77 -12.66
C VAL A 49 -9.54 8.60 -13.17
N THR A 50 -8.45 8.71 -12.42
CA THR A 50 -7.20 9.34 -12.87
C THR A 50 -6.04 8.37 -12.65
N VAL A 51 -5.60 7.74 -13.75
CA VAL A 51 -4.63 6.65 -13.74
C VAL A 51 -3.31 7.11 -14.32
N PHE A 52 -2.23 6.92 -13.56
CA PHE A 52 -0.86 7.02 -14.03
C PHE A 52 -0.32 5.62 -14.30
N ASP A 53 -0.14 5.28 -15.57
CA ASP A 53 0.31 3.98 -16.04
C ASP A 53 1.79 4.04 -16.43
N GLY A 54 2.64 3.29 -15.73
CA GLY A 54 4.08 3.19 -16.00
C GLY A 54 4.43 2.25 -17.16
N GLY A 55 3.46 1.50 -17.70
CA GLY A 55 3.62 0.66 -18.88
C GLY A 55 4.32 -0.69 -18.66
N ALA A 56 4.82 -1.00 -17.46
CA ALA A 56 5.46 -2.28 -17.15
C ALA A 56 4.44 -3.40 -16.89
N LYS A 57 3.64 -3.72 -17.91
CA LYS A 57 2.52 -4.67 -17.82
C LYS A 57 3.01 -6.11 -17.71
N ARG A 58 3.00 -6.65 -16.50
CA ARG A 58 3.37 -8.04 -16.21
C ARG A 58 2.31 -9.02 -16.73
N ILE A 59 2.75 -10.22 -17.06
CA ILE A 59 1.89 -11.39 -17.30
C ILE A 59 2.02 -12.31 -16.09
N ASP A 60 0.93 -12.43 -15.34
CA ASP A 60 0.90 -13.18 -14.09
C ASP A 60 0.96 -14.70 -14.30
N GLY A 61 1.40 -15.43 -13.27
CA GLY A 61 1.45 -16.90 -13.29
C GLY A 61 2.58 -17.50 -14.15
N ILE A 62 3.51 -16.68 -14.62
CA ILE A 62 4.65 -17.12 -15.44
C ILE A 62 5.91 -17.21 -14.59
N GLU A 63 6.49 -18.42 -14.49
CA GLU A 63 7.64 -18.71 -13.64
C GLU A 63 8.95 -18.86 -14.42
N ASN A 64 8.88 -18.99 -15.75
CA ASN A 64 10.06 -19.16 -16.58
C ASN A 64 9.90 -18.59 -18.00
N SER A 65 11.03 -18.50 -18.71
CA SER A 65 11.09 -17.91 -20.04
C SER A 65 10.30 -18.66 -21.10
N GLY A 66 10.20 -19.99 -21.00
CA GLY A 66 9.44 -20.80 -21.96
C GLY A 66 7.94 -20.52 -21.86
N GLN A 67 7.41 -20.52 -20.64
CA GLN A 67 6.02 -20.11 -20.37
C GLN A 67 5.76 -18.67 -20.83
N CYS A 68 6.73 -17.77 -20.65
CA CYS A 68 6.58 -16.38 -21.07
C CYS A 68 6.49 -16.25 -22.60
N GLU A 69 7.33 -16.99 -23.33
CA GLU A 69 7.29 -17.03 -24.79
C GLU A 69 5.96 -17.63 -25.28
N GLU A 70 5.49 -18.71 -24.66
CA GLU A 70 4.18 -19.31 -24.95
C GLU A 70 3.01 -18.33 -24.69
N ALA A 71 3.13 -17.49 -23.67
CA ALA A 71 2.18 -16.43 -23.35
C ALA A 71 2.31 -15.19 -24.27
N GLY A 72 3.25 -15.19 -25.22
CA GLY A 72 3.51 -14.06 -26.11
C GLY A 72 4.20 -12.87 -25.42
N GLY A 73 4.81 -13.10 -24.26
CA GLY A 73 5.52 -12.09 -23.49
C GLY A 73 7.03 -12.08 -23.73
N ILE A 74 7.69 -11.15 -23.03
CA ILE A 74 9.13 -10.97 -23.00
C ILE A 74 9.62 -11.29 -21.58
N TRP A 75 10.47 -12.32 -21.47
CA TRP A 75 11.08 -12.70 -20.20
C TRP A 75 12.35 -11.89 -19.97
N GLU A 76 12.25 -10.88 -19.12
CA GLU A 76 13.39 -10.02 -18.83
C GLU A 76 13.37 -9.47 -17.41
N ALA A 77 14.55 -9.11 -16.93
CA ALA A 77 14.69 -8.20 -15.80
C ALA A 77 14.97 -6.81 -16.39
N PRO A 78 14.04 -5.84 -16.27
CA PRO A 78 14.25 -4.51 -16.84
C PRO A 78 15.42 -3.74 -16.17
N GLY A 79 15.95 -4.25 -15.05
CA GLY A 79 17.11 -3.74 -14.33
C GLY A 79 17.95 -4.88 -13.76
N SER A 80 19.25 -4.65 -13.58
CA SER A 80 20.21 -5.70 -13.17
C SER A 80 20.05 -6.21 -11.73
N TRP A 81 19.19 -5.57 -10.95
CA TRP A 81 18.90 -5.89 -9.56
C TRP A 81 17.61 -6.71 -9.39
N GLU A 82 16.79 -6.85 -10.44
CA GLU A 82 15.51 -7.57 -10.33
C GLU A 82 15.60 -9.00 -10.85
N ARG A 83 14.70 -9.84 -10.34
CA ARG A 83 14.48 -11.14 -10.93
C ARG A 83 13.77 -10.97 -12.28
N PRO A 84 14.14 -11.77 -13.30
CA PRO A 84 13.40 -11.79 -14.55
C PRO A 84 11.91 -12.10 -14.30
N GLN A 85 11.05 -11.39 -15.01
CA GLN A 85 9.60 -11.55 -15.01
C GLN A 85 9.10 -11.56 -16.44
N CYS A 86 7.85 -12.00 -16.63
CA CYS A 86 7.20 -11.95 -17.93
C CYS A 86 6.43 -10.65 -18.11
N TYR A 87 6.68 -9.93 -19.20
CA TYR A 87 5.99 -8.69 -19.54
C TYR A 87 5.33 -8.79 -20.91
N GLN A 88 4.21 -8.10 -21.11
CA GLN A 88 3.57 -7.98 -22.43
C GLN A 88 4.50 -7.30 -23.43
N GLU A 89 5.22 -6.27 -22.98
CA GLU A 89 6.21 -5.55 -23.75
C GLU A 89 7.36 -5.14 -22.83
N LYS A 90 8.51 -4.83 -23.43
CA LYS A 90 9.70 -4.42 -22.68
C LYS A 90 9.46 -3.10 -21.94
N PRO A 91 9.57 -3.06 -20.61
CA PRO A 91 9.51 -1.79 -19.88
C PRO A 91 10.65 -0.88 -20.32
N THR A 92 10.34 0.34 -20.76
CA THR A 92 11.34 1.29 -21.29
C THR A 92 11.67 2.43 -20.34
N LYS A 93 10.97 2.54 -19.21
CA LYS A 93 10.99 3.71 -18.32
C LYS A 93 10.95 3.28 -16.85
N LEU A 94 11.54 4.10 -15.99
CA LEU A 94 11.71 3.81 -14.57
C LEU A 94 10.95 4.83 -13.70
N GLY A 95 10.04 4.35 -12.87
CA GLY A 95 9.29 5.13 -11.89
C GLY A 95 8.26 6.08 -12.49
N ILE A 96 7.32 6.53 -11.66
CA ILE A 96 6.29 7.50 -12.06
C ILE A 96 6.54 8.86 -11.40
N LEU A 97 6.87 8.89 -10.10
CA LEU A 97 7.07 10.10 -9.32
C LEU A 97 8.33 10.00 -8.46
N THR A 98 9.20 11.00 -8.59
CA THR A 98 10.39 11.14 -7.73
C THR A 98 10.33 12.44 -6.95
N VAL A 99 10.57 12.34 -5.63
CA VAL A 99 10.57 13.47 -4.70
C VAL A 99 11.96 13.61 -4.10
N SER A 100 12.60 14.77 -4.30
CA SER A 100 13.92 15.09 -3.74
C SER A 100 13.89 15.18 -2.21
N ALA A 101 15.07 15.17 -1.57
CA ALA A 101 15.19 15.12 -0.10
C ALA A 101 14.56 16.31 0.65
N ASP A 102 14.52 17.47 -0.01
CA ASP A 102 13.91 18.71 0.46
C ASP A 102 12.48 18.93 -0.08
N GLY A 103 12.02 18.04 -0.95
CA GLY A 103 10.68 18.07 -1.52
C GLY A 103 9.60 17.72 -0.50
N SER A 104 8.43 18.33 -0.65
CA SER A 104 7.22 18.02 0.12
C SER A 104 6.03 17.94 -0.81
N VAL A 105 5.48 16.73 -0.98
CA VAL A 105 4.32 16.47 -1.85
C VAL A 105 3.19 15.77 -1.10
N ALA A 106 1.97 16.23 -1.33
CA ALA A 106 0.76 15.49 -1.02
C ALA A 106 0.17 14.93 -2.31
N ILE A 107 -0.26 13.67 -2.28
CA ILE A 107 -0.80 12.93 -3.40
C ILE A 107 -2.20 12.47 -3.01
N GLU A 108 -3.19 12.81 -3.83
CA GLU A 108 -4.60 12.64 -3.48
C GLU A 108 -5.44 12.18 -4.68
N GLY A 109 -6.26 11.13 -4.51
CA GLY A 109 -7.26 10.76 -5.52
C GLY A 109 -6.65 10.26 -6.84
N LEU A 110 -5.54 9.52 -6.76
CA LEU A 110 -4.78 9.05 -7.92
C LEU A 110 -4.60 7.53 -7.90
N SER A 111 -4.67 6.91 -9.07
CA SER A 111 -4.30 5.51 -9.27
C SER A 111 -2.95 5.41 -9.97
N PHE A 112 -2.07 4.57 -9.45
CA PHE A 112 -0.75 4.29 -10.01
C PHE A 112 -0.65 2.81 -10.37
N GLN A 113 -0.34 2.52 -11.62
CA GLN A 113 -0.27 1.15 -12.10
C GLN A 113 0.92 0.86 -12.99
N ASN A 114 1.34 -0.41 -13.01
CA ASN A 114 2.40 -0.93 -13.89
C ASN A 114 3.68 -0.07 -13.83
N GLY A 115 3.97 0.51 -12.66
CA GLY A 115 5.22 1.19 -12.40
C GLY A 115 6.35 0.18 -12.18
N TYR A 116 7.53 0.48 -12.70
CA TYR A 116 8.73 -0.31 -12.48
C TYR A 116 9.90 0.60 -12.13
N SER A 117 10.63 0.34 -11.06
CA SER A 117 11.81 1.14 -10.71
C SER A 117 12.72 0.39 -9.73
N ARG A 118 13.97 0.85 -9.54
CA ARG A 118 14.82 0.26 -8.50
C ARG A 118 14.22 0.39 -7.10
N ASN A 119 13.69 1.56 -6.76
CA ASN A 119 13.18 1.86 -5.43
C ASN A 119 11.84 2.56 -5.60
N GLY A 120 10.74 1.94 -5.17
CA GLY A 120 9.42 2.52 -5.37
C GLY A 120 9.02 2.38 -6.82
N GLY A 121 8.27 1.33 -7.17
CA GLY A 121 7.90 1.09 -8.57
C GLY A 121 7.18 2.29 -9.20
N THR A 122 6.48 3.07 -8.37
CA THR A 122 5.81 4.30 -8.78
C THR A 122 6.39 5.52 -8.07
N ILE A 123 6.51 5.48 -6.73
CA ILE A 123 6.90 6.64 -5.93
C ILE A 123 8.21 6.36 -5.21
N TYR A 124 9.22 7.18 -5.51
CA TYR A 124 10.45 7.28 -4.73
C TYR A 124 10.43 8.55 -3.88
N GLY A 125 10.16 8.40 -2.58
CA GLY A 125 10.10 9.50 -1.62
C GLY A 125 11.42 9.69 -0.87
N ASN A 126 12.33 10.51 -1.40
CA ASN A 126 13.51 10.92 -0.64
C ASN A 126 13.20 12.08 0.34
N GLY A 127 12.08 12.78 0.12
CA GLY A 127 11.58 13.88 0.94
C GLY A 127 10.30 13.52 1.72
N LYS A 128 9.43 14.50 1.94
CA LYS A 128 8.13 14.31 2.61
C LYS A 128 7.05 13.96 1.58
N VAL A 129 6.47 12.77 1.70
CA VAL A 129 5.39 12.31 0.83
C VAL A 129 4.18 11.92 1.68
N SER A 130 3.04 12.57 1.48
CA SER A 130 1.76 12.14 2.07
C SER A 130 0.85 11.61 0.98
N ILE A 131 0.25 10.44 1.20
CA ILE A 131 -0.61 9.73 0.25
C ILE A 131 -1.98 9.58 0.89
N ALA A 132 -3.02 10.02 0.19
CA ALA A 132 -4.40 9.95 0.64
C ALA A 132 -5.32 9.51 -0.51
N ASN A 133 -6.28 8.63 -0.26
CA ASN A 133 -7.28 8.24 -1.26
C ASN A 133 -6.62 7.80 -2.57
N CYS A 134 -5.62 6.92 -2.51
CA CYS A 134 -4.85 6.49 -3.68
C CYS A 134 -4.91 4.98 -3.88
N ILE A 135 -4.69 4.58 -5.13
CA ILE A 135 -4.69 3.18 -5.54
C ILE A 135 -3.32 2.84 -6.15
N PHE A 136 -2.73 1.72 -5.76
CA PHE A 136 -1.45 1.23 -6.27
C PHE A 136 -1.60 -0.23 -6.72
N ILE A 137 -1.52 -0.47 -8.02
CA ILE A 137 -1.80 -1.78 -8.63
C ILE A 137 -0.64 -2.25 -9.51
N ASN A 138 -0.22 -3.51 -9.37
CA ASN A 138 0.73 -4.14 -10.29
C ASN A 138 2.07 -3.38 -10.43
N ASN A 139 2.51 -2.72 -9.36
CA ASN A 139 3.78 -2.00 -9.38
C ASN A 139 4.91 -2.90 -8.89
N SER A 140 6.09 -2.75 -9.48
CA SER A 140 7.25 -3.60 -9.21
C SER A 140 8.51 -2.80 -8.92
N ALA A 141 9.33 -3.29 -7.99
CA ALA A 141 10.64 -2.72 -7.72
C ALA A 141 11.64 -3.73 -7.15
N PHE A 142 12.88 -3.28 -6.90
CA PHE A 142 13.79 -4.00 -6.01
C PHE A 142 13.30 -3.93 -4.55
N VAL A 143 12.95 -2.71 -4.11
CA VAL A 143 12.53 -2.39 -2.73
C VAL A 143 11.36 -1.41 -2.79
N GLY A 144 10.29 -1.70 -2.03
CA GLY A 144 9.06 -0.91 -2.06
C GLY A 144 8.35 -1.04 -3.40
N GLY A 145 7.63 -2.15 -3.65
CA GLY A 145 7.12 -2.46 -4.99
C GLY A 145 6.25 -1.35 -5.59
N ALA A 146 5.49 -0.63 -4.77
CA ALA A 146 4.82 0.61 -5.18
C ALA A 146 5.58 1.85 -4.70
N VAL A 147 5.86 1.91 -3.38
CA VAL A 147 6.33 3.12 -2.71
C VAL A 147 7.60 2.82 -1.91
N TYR A 148 8.65 3.57 -2.21
CA TYR A 148 9.84 3.62 -1.37
C TYR A 148 9.82 4.90 -0.56
N ASN A 149 9.72 4.74 0.76
CA ASN A 149 9.75 5.78 1.77
C ASN A 149 8.65 6.84 1.61
N SER A 150 7.60 6.73 2.41
CA SER A 150 6.55 7.74 2.53
C SER A 150 6.49 8.28 3.96
N GLY A 151 5.86 9.44 4.12
CA GLY A 151 5.41 9.98 5.39
C GLY A 151 4.12 9.27 5.82
N ASN A 152 2.96 9.88 5.54
CA ASN A 152 1.67 9.29 5.92
C ASN A 152 0.99 8.65 4.70
N ILE A 153 0.38 7.48 4.91
CA ILE A 153 -0.51 6.81 3.96
C ILE A 153 -1.88 6.68 4.63
N THR A 154 -2.91 7.18 3.97
CA THR A 154 -4.29 7.20 4.50
C THR A 154 -5.26 6.76 3.41
N ASN A 155 -6.29 5.99 3.77
CA ASN A 155 -7.41 5.66 2.88
C ASN A 155 -6.94 5.13 1.51
N SER A 156 -5.94 4.24 1.48
CA SER A 156 -5.30 3.84 0.23
C SER A 156 -5.28 2.32 0.06
N THR A 157 -5.29 1.90 -1.19
CA THR A 157 -5.29 0.49 -1.57
C THR A 157 -4.02 0.12 -2.31
N PHE A 158 -3.36 -0.94 -1.86
CA PHE A 158 -2.17 -1.52 -2.47
C PHE A 158 -2.45 -2.98 -2.82
N SER A 159 -2.57 -3.28 -4.11
CA SER A 159 -2.85 -4.63 -4.58
C SER A 159 -1.85 -5.11 -5.62
N ASN A 160 -1.41 -6.37 -5.52
CA ASN A 160 -0.56 -7.01 -6.52
C ASN A 160 0.77 -6.28 -6.79
N ASN A 161 1.28 -5.53 -5.81
CA ASN A 161 2.60 -4.91 -5.93
C ASN A 161 3.69 -5.91 -5.52
N SER A 162 4.86 -5.82 -6.13
CA SER A 162 5.95 -6.77 -5.88
C SER A 162 7.29 -6.08 -5.69
N ALA A 163 8.05 -6.51 -4.68
CA ALA A 163 9.45 -6.17 -4.51
C ALA A 163 10.31 -7.43 -4.60
N SER A 164 11.53 -7.33 -5.15
CA SER A 164 12.45 -8.47 -5.15
C SER A 164 13.05 -8.77 -3.76
N GLU A 165 13.12 -7.77 -2.87
CA GLU A 165 13.75 -7.88 -1.54
C GLU A 165 12.75 -7.53 -0.42
N ASN A 166 12.48 -6.25 -0.21
CA ASN A 166 11.76 -5.77 0.98
C ASN A 166 10.56 -4.89 0.61
N GLY A 167 9.43 -5.10 1.29
CA GLY A 167 8.24 -4.25 1.19
C GLY A 167 7.55 -4.38 -0.16
N GLY A 168 6.76 -5.44 -0.34
CA GLY A 168 6.17 -5.74 -1.65
C GLY A 168 5.23 -4.65 -2.15
N ALA A 169 4.56 -3.93 -1.25
CA ALA A 169 3.92 -2.66 -1.57
C ALA A 169 4.78 -1.47 -1.12
N VAL A 170 5.10 -1.43 0.18
CA VAL A 170 5.67 -0.23 0.81
C VAL A 170 6.90 -0.60 1.62
N TYR A 171 8.00 0.10 1.33
CA TYR A 171 9.19 0.14 2.18
C TYR A 171 9.18 1.45 2.97
N CYS A 172 9.02 1.41 4.30
CA CYS A 172 8.52 2.57 5.05
C CYS A 172 9.28 2.96 6.34
N SER A 173 9.04 4.20 6.76
CA SER A 173 9.03 4.67 8.15
C SER A 173 7.83 5.61 8.30
N ALA A 174 6.64 5.02 8.18
CA ALA A 174 5.39 5.71 7.87
C ALA A 174 4.32 5.47 8.94
N THR A 175 3.36 6.39 8.97
CA THR A 175 2.05 6.14 9.56
C THR A 175 1.10 5.69 8.46
N ILE A 176 0.48 4.52 8.63
CA ILE A 176 -0.46 3.91 7.70
C ILE A 176 -1.80 3.79 8.41
N ILE A 177 -2.83 4.43 7.88
CA ILE A 177 -4.14 4.47 8.50
C ILE A 177 -5.20 4.09 7.46
N ASN A 178 -6.17 3.30 7.87
CA ASN A 178 -7.36 3.02 7.06
C ASN A 178 -7.03 2.56 5.64
N SER A 179 -6.11 1.61 5.51
CA SER A 179 -5.58 1.21 4.20
C SER A 179 -5.64 -0.31 4.03
N THR A 180 -5.75 -0.75 2.78
CA THR A 180 -5.82 -2.18 2.43
C THR A 180 -4.57 -2.60 1.67
N PHE A 181 -3.96 -3.72 2.07
CA PHE A 181 -2.80 -4.30 1.40
C PHE A 181 -3.09 -5.75 1.04
N THR A 182 -3.19 -6.03 -0.27
CA THR A 182 -3.61 -7.34 -0.76
C THR A 182 -2.67 -7.90 -1.82
N GLN A 183 -2.38 -9.21 -1.73
CA GLN A 183 -1.66 -9.92 -2.79
C GLN A 183 -0.29 -9.29 -3.15
N ASN A 184 0.33 -8.57 -2.22
CA ASN A 184 1.65 -7.99 -2.43
C ASN A 184 2.73 -9.01 -2.10
N ILE A 185 3.86 -8.94 -2.83
CA ILE A 185 4.89 -9.99 -2.81
C ILE A 185 6.27 -9.39 -2.54
N ALA A 186 6.99 -9.90 -1.56
CA ALA A 186 8.42 -9.63 -1.34
C ALA A 186 9.11 -10.83 -0.67
N GLU A 187 10.43 -10.76 -0.48
CA GLU A 187 11.13 -11.71 0.37
C GLU A 187 10.82 -11.44 1.85
N ASN A 188 10.84 -10.16 2.26
CA ASN A 188 10.45 -9.74 3.61
C ASN A 188 9.43 -8.60 3.57
N GLY A 189 8.38 -8.73 4.38
CA GLY A 189 7.30 -7.74 4.42
C GLY A 189 6.56 -7.69 3.09
N GLY A 190 5.88 -8.79 2.75
CA GLY A 190 5.12 -8.95 1.51
C GLY A 190 4.21 -7.76 1.20
N ALA A 191 3.51 -7.20 2.19
CA ALA A 191 2.92 -5.87 2.05
C ALA A 191 3.88 -4.77 2.48
N ILE A 192 4.26 -4.78 3.76
CA ILE A 192 4.90 -3.63 4.40
C ILE A 192 6.20 -4.07 5.06
N PHE A 193 7.28 -3.33 4.78
CA PHE A 193 8.56 -3.48 5.46
C PHE A 193 9.01 -2.14 6.04
N CYS A 194 9.22 -2.05 7.35
CA CYS A 194 9.62 -0.81 8.01
C CYS A 194 10.70 -1.02 9.08
N GLU A 195 11.97 -0.86 8.67
CA GLU A 195 13.17 -1.10 9.50
C GLU A 195 13.94 0.18 9.87
N LYS A 196 13.80 1.27 9.09
CA LYS A 196 14.55 2.52 9.30
C LYS A 196 14.22 3.16 10.66
N SER A 197 15.05 4.10 11.11
CA SER A 197 15.16 4.60 12.51
C SER A 197 13.92 5.32 13.12
N GLY A 198 12.71 5.18 12.55
CA GLY A 198 11.45 5.65 13.12
C GLY A 198 10.56 4.49 13.61
N LYS A 199 9.65 4.77 14.55
CA LYS A 199 8.57 3.84 14.90
C LYS A 199 7.47 4.00 13.85
N SER A 200 7.09 2.91 13.20
CA SER A 200 5.94 2.93 12.27
C SER A 200 4.65 2.81 13.05
N THR A 201 3.54 3.30 12.50
CA THR A 201 2.22 3.17 13.13
C THR A 201 1.23 2.70 12.10
N ILE A 202 0.62 1.53 12.33
CA ILE A 202 -0.42 0.97 11.46
C ILE A 202 -1.70 0.94 12.26
N VAL A 203 -2.73 1.62 11.77
CA VAL A 203 -4.02 1.72 12.45
C VAL A 203 -5.14 1.43 11.46
N ASN A 204 -6.21 0.78 11.92
CA ASN A 204 -7.45 0.66 11.15
C ASN A 204 -7.24 0.03 9.76
N SER A 205 -6.28 -0.88 9.59
CA SER A 205 -5.89 -1.36 8.25
C SER A 205 -6.22 -2.84 8.05
N THR A 206 -6.35 -3.26 6.79
CA THR A 206 -6.62 -4.66 6.42
C THR A 206 -5.50 -5.18 5.53
N ILE A 207 -4.71 -6.15 6.03
CA ILE A 207 -3.50 -6.66 5.38
C ILE A 207 -3.69 -8.16 5.13
N VAL A 208 -4.00 -8.53 3.88
CA VAL A 208 -4.52 -9.87 3.56
C VAL A 208 -3.82 -10.48 2.35
N ASN A 209 -3.57 -11.80 2.37
CA ASN A 209 -3.05 -12.55 1.22
C ASN A 209 -1.70 -12.07 0.66
N ASN A 210 -0.82 -11.49 1.50
CA ASN A 210 0.51 -11.06 1.06
C ASN A 210 1.54 -12.18 1.20
N ASN A 211 2.52 -12.23 0.29
CA ASN A 211 3.59 -13.23 0.25
C ASN A 211 4.95 -12.60 0.60
N GLY A 212 5.71 -13.20 1.52
CA GLY A 212 6.80 -12.54 2.25
C GLY A 212 6.38 -11.98 3.62
N GLY A 213 5.18 -12.32 4.07
CA GLY A 213 4.53 -11.87 5.30
C GLY A 213 3.66 -10.62 5.13
N GLY A 214 2.81 -10.32 6.11
CA GLY A 214 1.99 -9.10 6.08
C GLY A 214 2.81 -7.86 6.43
N PHE A 215 3.43 -7.87 7.60
CA PHE A 215 4.26 -6.79 8.11
C PHE A 215 5.60 -7.31 8.63
N TYR A 216 6.68 -6.62 8.25
CA TYR A 216 8.00 -6.81 8.82
C TYR A 216 8.52 -5.47 9.35
N GLY A 217 8.79 -5.35 10.65
CA GLY A 217 9.34 -4.11 11.17
C GLY A 217 9.13 -3.85 12.65
N LYS A 218 9.19 -2.57 13.02
CA LYS A 218 9.05 -2.07 14.39
C LYS A 218 8.03 -0.94 14.48
N GLY A 219 7.44 -0.73 15.66
CA GLY A 219 6.47 0.34 15.89
C GLY A 219 5.23 -0.09 16.66
N THR A 220 4.07 0.37 16.21
CA THR A 220 2.76 0.12 16.83
C THR A 220 1.75 -0.33 15.77
N ILE A 221 0.97 -1.36 16.08
CA ILE A 221 -0.15 -1.85 15.27
C ILE A 221 -1.40 -1.89 16.14
N LEU A 222 -2.47 -1.21 15.71
CA LEU A 222 -3.75 -1.12 16.41
C LEU A 222 -4.92 -1.24 15.44
N ASN A 223 -6.07 -1.70 15.92
CA ASN A 223 -7.33 -1.81 15.17
C ASN A 223 -7.18 -2.44 13.77
N THR A 224 -6.26 -3.40 13.60
CA THR A 224 -5.85 -3.88 12.28
C THR A 224 -6.20 -5.35 12.11
N ILE A 225 -6.56 -5.74 10.89
CA ILE A 225 -6.77 -7.13 10.52
C ILE A 225 -5.58 -7.60 9.68
N PHE A 226 -4.99 -8.73 10.09
CA PHE A 226 -4.14 -9.52 9.24
C PHE A 226 -4.77 -10.89 9.00
N ALA A 227 -4.77 -11.34 7.75
CA ALA A 227 -5.20 -12.70 7.45
C ALA A 227 -4.52 -13.28 6.21
N GLN A 228 -4.30 -14.59 6.22
CA GLN A 228 -3.81 -15.35 5.07
C GLN A 228 -2.47 -14.81 4.48
N ASN A 229 -1.70 -14.07 5.25
CA ASN A 229 -0.35 -13.67 4.83
C ASN A 229 0.60 -14.84 5.06
N LYS A 230 1.57 -15.00 4.17
CA LYS A 230 2.53 -16.11 4.22
C LYS A 230 3.94 -15.65 3.95
N ALA A 231 4.92 -16.30 4.56
CA ALA A 231 6.34 -16.21 4.21
C ALA A 231 6.80 -17.60 3.76
N GLY A 232 6.97 -17.78 2.45
CA GLY A 232 7.11 -19.12 1.87
C GLY A 232 5.83 -19.94 2.02
N GLU A 233 5.94 -21.15 2.56
CA GLU A 233 4.80 -22.04 2.83
C GLU A 233 4.18 -21.84 4.22
N GLU A 234 4.74 -20.95 5.03
CA GLU A 234 4.31 -20.72 6.41
C GLU A 234 3.41 -19.48 6.51
N ALA A 235 2.32 -19.60 7.27
CA ALA A 235 1.53 -18.42 7.64
C ALA A 235 2.40 -17.45 8.46
N ASN A 236 2.40 -16.18 8.08
CA ASN A 236 3.19 -15.14 8.74
C ASN A 236 2.52 -13.78 8.53
N ASP A 237 1.71 -13.34 9.49
CA ASP A 237 1.12 -12.00 9.41
C ASP A 237 2.11 -10.94 9.84
N ILE A 238 2.81 -11.17 10.95
CA ILE A 238 3.65 -10.17 11.60
C ILE A 238 5.01 -10.78 11.95
N THR A 239 6.07 -10.12 11.50
CA THR A 239 7.46 -10.37 11.91
C THR A 239 8.06 -9.10 12.54
N PRO A 240 8.36 -9.07 13.84
CA PRO A 240 9.05 -7.95 14.47
C PRO A 240 10.51 -7.89 14.07
N PHE A 241 11.00 -6.66 13.92
CA PHE A 241 12.42 -6.38 13.86
C PHE A 241 12.96 -6.05 15.25
N ASN A 242 13.86 -6.88 15.78
CA ASN A 242 14.50 -6.73 17.09
C ASN A 242 13.55 -6.59 18.30
N GLY A 243 12.28 -7.00 18.17
CA GLY A 243 11.31 -7.04 19.26
C GLY A 243 10.70 -5.68 19.68
N ASP A 244 10.97 -4.60 18.95
CA ASP A 244 10.41 -3.25 19.22
C ASP A 244 9.08 -3.05 18.46
N LEU A 245 8.10 -3.93 18.69
CA LEU A 245 6.78 -3.84 18.07
C LEU A 245 5.69 -4.10 19.12
N HIS A 246 4.85 -3.09 19.32
CA HIS A 246 3.63 -3.18 20.12
C HIS A 246 2.44 -3.51 19.22
N VAL A 247 1.66 -4.53 19.56
CA VAL A 247 0.44 -4.91 18.84
C VAL A 247 -0.69 -5.04 19.84
N ASP A 248 -1.80 -4.35 19.64
CA ASP A 248 -3.04 -4.53 20.40
C ASP A 248 -4.24 -4.33 19.48
N TYR A 249 -5.46 -4.67 19.94
CA TYR A 249 -6.70 -4.51 19.17
C TYR A 249 -6.53 -5.01 17.72
N THR A 250 -6.05 -6.24 17.56
CA THR A 250 -5.65 -6.75 16.24
C THR A 250 -6.12 -8.19 16.09
N LEU A 251 -6.70 -8.47 14.93
CA LEU A 251 -7.03 -9.83 14.52
C LEU A 251 -5.92 -10.37 13.61
N VAL A 252 -5.42 -11.55 13.94
CA VAL A 252 -4.33 -12.22 13.21
C VAL A 252 -4.57 -13.73 13.09
N ASN A 253 -3.98 -14.36 12.08
CA ASN A 253 -3.84 -15.82 11.99
C ASN A 253 -2.51 -16.32 12.59
N ASN A 254 -1.41 -15.58 12.40
CA ASN A 254 -0.08 -15.99 12.85
C ASN A 254 0.82 -14.80 13.20
N ILE A 255 1.46 -14.87 14.36
CA ILE A 255 2.48 -13.93 14.78
C ILE A 255 3.79 -14.69 15.06
N SER A 256 4.91 -14.19 14.54
CA SER A 256 6.24 -14.77 14.78
C SER A 256 7.14 -13.86 15.62
N GLY A 257 8.13 -14.44 16.32
CA GLY A 257 9.13 -13.68 17.09
C GLY A 257 8.68 -13.21 18.49
N ALA A 258 9.59 -12.53 19.19
CA ALA A 258 9.31 -11.94 20.51
C ALA A 258 8.68 -10.54 20.33
N LEU A 259 7.57 -10.28 21.04
CA LEU A 259 6.73 -9.10 20.86
C LEU A 259 6.17 -8.57 22.18
N ASP A 260 5.81 -7.29 22.16
CA ASP A 260 4.93 -6.67 23.15
C ASP A 260 3.48 -6.76 22.65
N LEU A 261 2.72 -7.72 23.17
CA LEU A 261 1.31 -7.92 22.82
C LEU A 261 0.42 -7.32 23.92
N GLY A 262 -0.52 -6.49 23.52
CA GLY A 262 -1.62 -6.04 24.36
C GLY A 262 -2.63 -7.16 24.64
N THR A 263 -3.73 -6.81 25.31
CA THR A 263 -4.71 -7.79 25.80
C THR A 263 -5.87 -8.06 24.84
N HIS A 264 -5.94 -7.35 23.71
CA HIS A 264 -7.04 -7.39 22.74
C HIS A 264 -6.61 -8.02 21.40
N ILE A 265 -5.77 -9.06 21.47
CA ILE A 265 -5.39 -9.87 20.31
C ILE A 265 -6.42 -10.96 20.07
N ILE A 266 -6.95 -11.00 18.84
CA ILE A 266 -7.90 -12.00 18.38
C ILE A 266 -7.19 -12.95 17.43
N MET A 267 -7.02 -14.21 17.85
CA MET A 267 -6.50 -15.26 16.98
C MET A 267 -7.67 -15.92 16.25
N GLY A 268 -7.78 -15.75 14.92
CA GLY A 268 -8.87 -16.39 14.18
C GLY A 268 -9.10 -15.81 12.79
N GLU A 269 -10.19 -16.23 12.18
CA GLU A 269 -10.60 -15.79 10.84
C GLU A 269 -11.41 -14.48 10.92
N PRO A 270 -11.13 -13.48 10.07
CA PRO A 270 -11.92 -12.24 10.00
C PRO A 270 -13.35 -12.43 9.52
N ARG A 271 -13.65 -13.52 8.79
CA ARG A 271 -14.95 -13.79 8.18
C ARG A 271 -15.42 -12.64 7.27
N PHE A 272 -14.61 -12.34 6.26
CA PHE A 272 -14.96 -11.41 5.20
C PHE A 272 -16.15 -11.91 4.37
N VAL A 273 -16.86 -10.98 3.73
CA VAL A 273 -17.97 -11.28 2.82
C VAL A 273 -17.49 -12.06 1.61
N ASP A 274 -16.45 -11.58 0.91
CA ASP A 274 -15.90 -12.23 -0.28
C ASP A 274 -14.43 -11.82 -0.53
N ALA A 275 -13.53 -12.36 0.30
CA ALA A 275 -12.10 -12.05 0.24
C ALA A 275 -11.43 -12.45 -1.09
N GLU A 276 -11.94 -13.48 -1.78
CA GLU A 276 -11.39 -13.95 -3.06
C GLU A 276 -11.59 -12.91 -4.17
N ASN A 277 -12.68 -12.13 -4.09
CA ASN A 277 -12.98 -11.06 -5.05
C ASN A 277 -12.65 -9.66 -4.51
N GLY A 278 -11.95 -9.55 -3.38
CA GLY A 278 -11.49 -8.28 -2.82
C GLY A 278 -12.52 -7.56 -1.94
N ASP A 279 -13.62 -8.20 -1.57
CA ASP A 279 -14.59 -7.67 -0.61
C ASP A 279 -14.20 -8.05 0.81
N PHE A 280 -13.54 -7.12 1.50
CA PHE A 280 -13.07 -7.28 2.87
C PHE A 280 -14.02 -6.70 3.92
N HIS A 281 -15.28 -6.45 3.56
CA HIS A 281 -16.31 -6.15 4.55
C HIS A 281 -16.52 -7.34 5.49
N LEU A 282 -16.87 -7.05 6.74
CA LEU A 282 -17.09 -8.08 7.76
C LEU A 282 -18.50 -8.66 7.66
N ARG A 283 -18.59 -10.00 7.66
CA ARG A 283 -19.88 -10.68 7.84
C ARG A 283 -20.39 -10.46 9.25
N SER A 284 -21.71 -10.56 9.44
CA SER A 284 -22.37 -10.36 10.74
C SER A 284 -21.91 -11.31 11.86
N ASP A 285 -21.19 -12.39 11.53
CA ASP A 285 -20.65 -13.34 12.50
C ASP A 285 -19.14 -13.17 12.73
N SER A 286 -18.53 -12.10 12.22
CA SER A 286 -17.11 -11.80 12.39
C SER A 286 -16.75 -11.49 13.86
N PRO A 287 -15.60 -11.99 14.36
CA PRO A 287 -15.10 -11.60 15.67
C PRO A 287 -14.44 -10.20 15.69
N ALA A 288 -14.31 -9.54 14.53
CA ALA A 288 -13.68 -8.23 14.40
C ALA A 288 -14.68 -7.05 14.51
N ILE A 289 -15.96 -7.33 14.74
CA ILE A 289 -17.01 -6.31 14.86
C ILE A 289 -17.06 -5.75 16.29
N ASP A 290 -17.16 -4.43 16.44
CA ASP A 290 -17.37 -3.72 17.70
C ASP A 290 -16.33 -4.05 18.81
N VAL A 291 -15.07 -4.26 18.43
CA VAL A 291 -13.99 -4.69 19.36
C VAL A 291 -12.73 -3.85 19.29
N GLY A 292 -12.67 -2.81 18.45
CA GLY A 292 -11.52 -1.92 18.35
C GLY A 292 -11.48 -0.81 19.41
N ASP A 293 -10.41 -0.02 19.39
CA ASP A 293 -10.20 1.14 20.26
C ASP A 293 -10.59 2.45 19.56
N ASP A 294 -11.68 3.07 20.01
CA ASP A 294 -12.16 4.35 19.49
C ASP A 294 -11.17 5.50 19.72
N SER A 295 -10.26 5.39 20.69
CA SER A 295 -9.37 6.49 21.08
C SER A 295 -8.24 6.76 20.07
N VAL A 296 -8.00 5.83 19.15
CA VAL A 296 -6.95 5.92 18.12
C VAL A 296 -7.50 6.22 16.73
N VAL A 297 -8.78 6.58 16.63
CA VAL A 297 -9.43 6.95 15.37
C VAL A 297 -8.98 8.34 14.93
N GLU A 298 -8.16 8.39 13.88
CA GLU A 298 -7.68 9.64 13.28
C GLU A 298 -8.46 10.07 12.03
N VAL A 299 -9.27 9.18 11.45
CA VAL A 299 -10.11 9.43 10.27
C VAL A 299 -11.56 9.09 10.58
N GLU A 300 -12.48 9.97 10.17
CA GLU A 300 -13.91 9.87 10.52
C GLU A 300 -14.68 8.85 9.67
N VAL A 301 -14.14 8.49 8.50
CA VAL A 301 -14.78 7.58 7.54
C VAL A 301 -13.90 6.39 7.16
N ASP A 302 -14.54 5.26 6.88
CA ASP A 302 -13.93 4.05 6.35
C ASP A 302 -13.57 4.20 4.87
N LEU A 303 -13.06 3.12 4.27
CA LEU A 303 -12.63 3.14 2.87
C LEU A 303 -13.80 3.30 1.87
N ASP A 304 -15.04 3.01 2.29
CA ASP A 304 -16.26 3.24 1.51
C ASP A 304 -16.84 4.66 1.73
N GLY A 305 -16.25 5.44 2.62
CA GLY A 305 -16.72 6.77 2.99
C GLY A 305 -17.83 6.78 4.04
N ASN A 306 -18.08 5.65 4.72
CA ASN A 306 -19.06 5.54 5.81
C ASN A 306 -18.42 5.90 7.17
N PRO A 307 -19.19 6.35 8.17
CA PRO A 307 -18.64 6.65 9.50
C PRO A 307 -17.89 5.45 10.12
N ARG A 308 -16.74 5.71 10.76
CA ARG A 308 -15.88 4.68 11.39
C ARG A 308 -16.36 4.11 12.73
N ILE A 309 -17.40 4.66 13.32
CA ILE A 309 -17.90 4.18 14.61
C ILE A 309 -19.40 4.03 14.48
N VAL A 310 -19.84 2.79 14.27
CA VAL A 310 -21.24 2.41 14.16
C VAL A 310 -21.51 1.24 15.09
N GLY A 311 -22.28 1.48 16.15
CA GLY A 311 -22.61 0.44 17.12
C GLY A 311 -21.98 0.71 18.49
N GLY A 312 -21.27 -0.29 19.01
CA GLY A 312 -20.66 -0.28 20.34
C GLY A 312 -19.22 0.24 20.36
N ALA A 313 -18.44 -0.02 19.31
CA ALA A 313 -17.07 0.45 19.12
C ALA A 313 -16.68 0.32 17.65
N ILE A 314 -15.55 0.90 17.24
CA ILE A 314 -14.99 0.70 15.90
C ILE A 314 -14.71 -0.79 15.59
N ASP A 315 -14.97 -1.20 14.36
CA ASP A 315 -14.55 -2.50 13.83
C ASP A 315 -13.04 -2.54 13.56
N LEU A 316 -12.43 -3.71 13.70
CA LEU A 316 -11.05 -3.89 13.26
C LEU A 316 -10.97 -3.83 11.72
N GLY A 317 -9.91 -3.23 11.20
CA GLY A 317 -9.66 -3.18 9.76
C GLY A 317 -10.05 -1.86 9.09
N ALA A 318 -10.04 -1.86 7.76
CA ALA A 318 -10.26 -0.68 6.92
C ALA A 318 -11.74 -0.35 6.65
N PHE A 319 -12.67 -1.23 7.03
CA PHE A 319 -14.10 -1.09 6.75
C PHE A 319 -14.88 -1.14 8.05
N GLU A 320 -15.91 -0.30 8.16
CA GLU A 320 -16.85 -0.34 9.28
C GLU A 320 -18.14 -1.01 8.83
N ARG A 321 -18.60 -2.02 9.58
CA ARG A 321 -19.86 -2.68 9.26
C ARG A 321 -21.04 -1.77 9.57
N GLN A 322 -21.87 -1.55 8.55
CA GLN A 322 -23.10 -0.75 8.64
C GLN A 322 -24.34 -1.58 9.08
#